data_AF-A0A8H2WE88-F1
#
_entry.id   AF-A0A8H2WE88-F1
#
_cell.length_a   1.000
_cell.length_b   1.000
_cell.length_c   1.000
_cell.angle_alpha   90.00
_cell.angle_beta   90.00
_cell.angle_gamma   90.00
#
_symmetry.space_group_name_H-M   'P 1'
#
loop_
_entity.id
_entity.type
_entity.pdbx_description
1 polymer ?
#
loop_
_entity_poly.entity_id
_entity_poly.type
_entity_poly.pdbx_seq_one_letter_code
_entity_poly.pdbx_strand_id
1 'polypeptide(L)'
;MSDLVIREVIQNIWTFSKPFARFGIFPVGGRSTAVRLQSGDVWVLASTPLDGETKAKLKELGPVKYICGADAVHHLFLGQYKQEYPNAKMIGVASLVEKKKKEFQFDGGKYNSARP
;
A
#
# COMPACT_ATOMS: atom_id res chain seq x y z
N MET A 1 12.00 17.86 -9.91
CA MET A 1 12.29 17.36 -8.55
C MET A 1 11.14 16.47 -8.16
N SER A 2 11.39 15.36 -7.48
CA SER A 2 10.32 14.48 -7.00
C SER A 2 9.64 15.10 -5.79
N ASP A 3 8.31 15.14 -5.78
CA ASP A 3 7.52 15.59 -4.63
C ASP A 3 7.34 14.47 -3.57
N LEU A 4 8.11 13.38 -3.66
CA LEU A 4 8.10 12.29 -2.70
C LEU A 4 8.95 12.62 -1.48
N VAL A 5 8.35 12.52 -0.31
CA VAL A 5 9.04 12.63 0.98
C VAL A 5 9.00 11.28 1.69
N ILE A 6 10.17 10.67 1.83
CA ILE A 6 10.33 9.39 2.56
C ILE A 6 10.89 9.69 3.95
N ARG A 7 10.26 9.14 5.00
CA ARG A 7 10.74 9.28 6.39
C ARG A 7 10.65 7.96 7.11
N GLU A 8 11.73 7.56 7.76
CA GLU A 8 11.67 6.57 8.84
C GLU A 8 11.12 7.27 10.07
N VAL A 9 9.89 6.94 10.47
CA VAL A 9 9.22 7.63 11.59
C VAL A 9 9.58 6.99 12.92
N ILE A 10 9.87 5.69 12.90
CA ILE A 10 10.46 4.90 13.97
C ILE A 10 11.18 3.73 13.31
N GLN A 11 12.10 3.10 14.04
CA GLN A 11 12.86 1.95 13.54
C GLN A 11 11.95 0.94 12.83
N ASN A 12 12.30 0.60 11.59
CA ASN A 12 11.58 -0.36 10.75
C ASN A 12 10.21 0.09 10.22
N ILE A 13 9.83 1.37 10.36
CA ILE A 13 8.58 1.93 9.84
C ILE A 13 8.83 3.20 9.04
N TRP A 14 8.46 3.16 7.76
CA TRP A 14 8.64 4.26 6.82
C TRP A 14 7.30 4.78 6.30
N THR A 15 7.25 6.08 6.07
CA THR A 15 6.16 6.76 5.37
C THR A 15 6.65 7.33 4.05
N PHE A 16 5.78 7.30 3.03
CA PHE A 16 6.03 7.78 1.67
C PHE A 16 4.93 8.81 1.36
N SER A 17 5.23 10.09 1.53
CA SER A 17 4.24 11.16 1.39
C SER A 17 4.39 11.84 0.04
N LYS A 18 3.28 12.05 -0.67
CA LYS A 18 3.24 12.79 -1.94
C LYS A 18 2.03 13.73 -2.00
N PRO A 19 2.09 14.82 -2.77
CA PRO A 19 0.88 15.53 -3.18
C PRO A 19 -0.11 14.59 -3.85
N PHE A 20 -1.38 14.67 -3.44
CA PHE A 20 -2.48 13.92 -4.05
C PHE A 20 -3.77 14.73 -3.89
N ALA A 21 -4.47 14.91 -5.01
CA ALA A 21 -5.77 15.58 -5.04
C ALA A 21 -6.87 14.56 -5.30
N ARG A 22 -7.80 14.43 -4.36
CA ARG A 22 -8.98 13.57 -4.54
C ARG A 22 -9.85 14.15 -5.65
N PHE A 23 -10.21 13.30 -6.62
CA PHE A 23 -10.88 13.70 -7.87
C PHE A 23 -10.13 14.77 -8.69
N GLY A 24 -8.84 14.99 -8.43
CA GLY A 24 -8.07 16.07 -9.05
C GLY A 24 -8.40 17.47 -8.51
N ILE A 25 -9.23 17.59 -7.48
CA ILE A 25 -9.78 18.88 -7.02
C ILE A 25 -9.44 19.16 -5.55
N PHE A 26 -9.53 18.17 -4.67
CA PHE A 26 -9.37 18.40 -3.22
C PHE A 26 -8.01 17.88 -2.72
N PRO A 27 -7.04 18.76 -2.39
CA PRO A 27 -5.68 18.35 -2.03
C PRO A 27 -5.65 17.79 -0.60
N VAL A 28 -5.63 16.46 -0.49
CA VAL A 28 -5.58 15.75 0.80
C VAL A 28 -4.20 15.19 1.11
N GLY A 29 -3.34 15.07 0.10
CA GLY A 29 -2.08 14.35 0.22
C GLY A 29 -2.28 12.83 0.22
N GLY A 30 -1.26 12.12 -0.25
CA GLY A 30 -1.22 10.66 -0.26
C GLY A 30 -0.08 10.20 0.63
N ARG A 31 -0.28 9.12 1.38
CA ARG A 31 0.77 8.51 2.19
C ARG A 31 0.70 7.00 2.18
N SER A 32 1.71 6.35 1.60
CA SER A 32 1.95 4.93 1.82
C SER A 32 2.79 4.72 3.07
N THR A 33 2.68 3.54 3.66
CA THR A 33 3.48 3.12 4.81
C THR A 33 4.12 1.79 4.50
N ALA A 34 5.43 1.65 4.74
CA ALA A 34 6.11 0.37 4.69
C ALA A 34 6.63 0.00 6.07
N VAL A 35 6.51 -1.28 6.42
CA VAL A 35 7.03 -1.85 7.65
C VAL A 35 7.95 -3.00 7.28
N ARG A 36 9.19 -2.96 7.78
CA ARG A 36 10.10 -4.11 7.68
C ARG A 36 9.81 -5.05 8.85
N LEU A 37 9.40 -6.26 8.53
CA LEU A 37 9.06 -7.30 9.50
C LEU A 37 10.34 -7.94 10.07
N GLN A 38 10.21 -8.63 11.20
CA GLN A 38 11.34 -9.37 11.80
C GLN A 38 11.94 -10.43 10.86
N SER A 39 11.15 -10.97 9.94
CA SER A 39 11.64 -11.90 8.90
C SER A 39 12.55 -11.23 7.86
N GLY A 40 12.65 -9.89 7.86
CA GLY A 40 13.30 -9.11 6.82
C GLY A 40 12.40 -8.79 5.62
N ASP A 41 11.20 -9.39 5.55
CA ASP A 41 10.19 -9.09 4.53
C ASP A 41 9.56 -7.70 4.77
N VAL A 42 8.96 -7.14 3.73
CA VAL A 42 8.27 -5.84 3.77
C VAL A 42 6.77 -6.01 3.64
N TRP A 43 6.05 -5.38 4.56
CA TRP A 43 4.62 -5.13 4.48
C TRP A 43 4.40 -3.69 4.03
N VAL A 44 3.58 -3.46 3.00
CA VAL A 44 3.30 -2.11 2.49
C VAL A 44 1.81 -1.83 2.41
N LEU A 45 1.39 -0.72 3.02
CA LEU A 45 0.11 -0.08 2.76
C LEU A 45 0.23 0.80 1.51
N ALA A 46 -0.29 0.32 0.38
CA ALA A 46 -0.10 0.94 -0.93
C ALA A 46 -1.16 2.02 -1.21
N SER A 47 -0.81 3.27 -0.91
CA SER A 47 -1.72 4.44 -0.97
C SER A 47 -1.18 5.62 -1.78
N THR A 48 -0.01 5.46 -2.40
CA THR A 48 0.63 6.42 -3.32
C THR A 48 1.14 5.68 -4.55
N PRO A 49 1.35 6.35 -5.69
CA PRO A 49 1.90 5.72 -6.90
C PRO A 49 3.21 4.99 -6.62
N LEU A 50 3.44 3.88 -7.33
CA LEU A 50 4.71 3.15 -7.27
C LEU A 50 5.72 3.72 -8.27
N ASP A 51 6.32 4.85 -7.91
CA ASP A 51 7.36 5.50 -8.72
C ASP A 51 8.77 4.91 -8.46
N GLY A 52 9.76 5.37 -9.24
CA GLY A 52 11.13 4.88 -9.17
C GLY A 52 11.77 5.03 -7.79
N GLU A 53 11.53 6.15 -7.10
CA GLU A 53 12.08 6.40 -5.77
C GLU A 53 11.43 5.51 -4.69
N THR A 54 10.11 5.33 -4.76
CA THR A 54 9.38 4.39 -3.89
C THR A 54 9.91 2.97 -4.10
N LYS A 55 10.10 2.54 -5.36
CA LYS A 55 10.65 1.23 -5.70
C LYS A 55 12.08 1.04 -5.19
N ALA A 56 12.94 2.02 -5.40
CA ALA A 56 14.32 2.00 -4.92
C ALA A 56 14.35 1.84 -3.41
N LYS A 57 13.54 2.61 -2.68
CA LYS A 57 13.50 2.49 -1.23
C LYS A 57 12.94 1.15 -0.77
N LEU A 58 11.82 0.68 -1.32
CA LEU A 58 11.27 -0.63 -0.97
C LEU A 58 12.28 -1.75 -1.18
N LYS A 59 13.07 -1.69 -2.26
CA LYS A 59 14.17 -2.64 -2.52
C LYS A 59 15.25 -2.62 -1.43
N GLU A 60 15.58 -1.45 -0.88
CA GLU A 60 16.51 -1.35 0.26
C GLU A 60 15.93 -1.96 1.55
N LEU A 61 14.62 -1.83 1.77
CA LEU A 61 13.96 -2.30 2.99
C LEU A 61 13.88 -3.83 3.04
N GLY A 62 13.70 -4.49 1.90
CA GLY A 62 13.60 -5.95 1.79
C GLY A 62 12.55 -6.40 0.76
N PRO A 63 12.36 -7.72 0.60
CA PRO A 63 11.37 -8.26 -0.34
C PRO A 63 9.95 -7.89 0.10
N VAL A 64 9.18 -7.24 -0.78
CA VAL A 64 7.77 -6.93 -0.53
C VAL A 64 6.96 -8.23 -0.55
N LYS A 65 6.38 -8.56 0.61
CA LYS A 65 5.61 -9.80 0.80
C LYS A 65 4.13 -9.58 0.97
N TYR A 66 3.73 -8.39 1.44
CA TYR A 66 2.33 -8.05 1.65
C TYR A 66 2.02 -6.67 1.09
N ILE A 67 1.00 -6.59 0.23
CA ILE A 67 0.45 -5.34 -0.29
C ILE A 67 -0.93 -5.17 0.31
N CYS A 68 -1.16 -4.08 1.04
CA CYS A 68 -2.36 -3.87 1.82
C CYS A 68 -3.17 -2.67 1.34
N GLY A 69 -4.49 -2.82 1.31
CA GLY A 69 -5.46 -1.72 1.16
C GLY A 69 -6.24 -1.53 2.47
N ALA A 70 -6.13 -0.34 3.07
CA ALA A 70 -6.68 -0.07 4.41
C ALA A 70 -8.21 0.07 4.47
N ASP A 71 -8.86 0.47 3.38
CA ASP A 71 -10.31 0.63 3.31
C ASP A 71 -10.86 0.42 1.88
N ALA A 72 -12.16 0.66 1.67
CA ALA A 72 -12.84 0.48 0.38
C ALA A 72 -12.45 1.48 -0.74
N VAL A 73 -11.65 2.51 -0.45
CA VAL A 73 -11.18 3.51 -1.43
C VAL A 73 -9.67 3.45 -1.69
N HIS A 74 -8.89 2.74 -0.85
CA HIS A 74 -7.45 2.52 -1.03
C HIS A 74 -7.13 1.41 -2.05
N HIS A 75 -7.70 1.51 -3.25
CA HIS A 75 -7.49 0.54 -4.33
C HIS A 75 -6.77 1.10 -5.56
N LEU A 76 -6.61 2.42 -5.64
CA LEU A 76 -6.09 3.13 -6.82
C LEU A 76 -4.71 2.64 -7.27
N PHE A 77 -3.83 2.30 -6.31
CA PHE A 77 -2.44 1.93 -6.60
C PHE A 77 -2.15 0.45 -6.41
N LEU A 78 -3.09 -0.35 -5.87
CA LEU A 78 -2.85 -1.78 -5.58
C LEU A 78 -2.38 -2.56 -6.82
N GLY A 79 -2.95 -2.27 -7.98
CA GLY A 79 -2.55 -2.89 -9.25
C GLY A 79 -1.09 -2.65 -9.60
N GLN A 80 -0.59 -1.41 -9.43
CA GLN A 80 0.81 -1.08 -9.72
C GLN A 80 1.77 -1.88 -8.83
N TYR A 81 1.46 -1.99 -7.53
CA TYR A 81 2.27 -2.74 -6.59
C TYR A 81 2.22 -4.24 -6.88
N LYS A 82 1.04 -4.78 -7.22
CA LYS A 82 0.93 -6.22 -7.53
C LYS A 82 1.62 -6.58 -8.83
N GLN A 83 1.61 -5.70 -9.83
CA GLN A 83 2.32 -5.91 -11.08
C GLN A 83 3.84 -5.94 -10.86
N GLU A 84 4.38 -5.04 -10.04
CA GLU A 84 5.82 -5.01 -9.71
C GLU A 84 6.22 -6.17 -8.77
N TYR A 85 5.35 -6.52 -7.81
CA TYR A 85 5.60 -7.55 -6.82
C TYR A 85 4.57 -8.70 -6.95
N PRO A 86 4.63 -9.51 -8.02
CA PRO A 86 3.62 -10.52 -8.33
C PRO A 86 3.48 -11.59 -7.25
N ASN A 87 4.57 -11.88 -6.53
CA ASN A 87 4.60 -12.88 -5.45
C ASN A 87 4.10 -12.34 -4.10
N ALA A 88 3.90 -11.01 -3.97
CA ALA A 88 3.40 -10.42 -2.74
C ALA A 88 1.91 -10.74 -2.56
N LYS A 89 1.51 -11.12 -1.35
CA LYS A 89 0.11 -11.37 -1.02
C LYS A 89 -0.66 -10.05 -0.97
N MET A 90 -1.79 -9.98 -1.66
CA MET A 90 -2.67 -8.81 -1.64
C MET A 90 -3.72 -8.97 -0.55
N ILE A 91 -3.70 -8.08 0.44
CA ILE A 91 -4.62 -8.09 1.58
C ILE A 91 -5.50 -6.84 1.51
N GLY A 92 -6.80 -7.00 1.69
CA GLY A 92 -7.72 -5.86 1.71
C GLY A 92 -8.80 -6.07 2.75
N VAL A 93 -9.36 -5.01 3.32
CA VAL A 93 -10.52 -5.15 4.21
C VAL A 93 -11.73 -5.75 3.46
N ALA A 94 -12.67 -6.37 4.17
CA ALA A 94 -13.80 -7.08 3.55
C ALA A 94 -14.59 -6.22 2.53
N SER A 95 -14.84 -4.95 2.85
CA SER A 95 -15.52 -4.02 1.94
C SER A 95 -14.73 -3.73 0.66
N LEU A 96 -13.41 -3.69 0.74
CA LEU A 96 -12.54 -3.52 -0.42
C LEU A 96 -12.54 -4.77 -1.29
N VAL A 97 -12.40 -5.95 -0.66
CA VAL A 97 -12.42 -7.24 -1.35
C VAL A 97 -13.74 -7.39 -2.12
N GLU A 98 -14.88 -7.18 -1.47
CA GLU A 98 -16.19 -7.29 -2.13
C GLU A 98 -16.36 -6.31 -3.29
N LYS A 99 -15.90 -5.06 -3.12
CA LYS A 99 -15.99 -4.01 -4.15
C LYS A 99 -15.09 -4.30 -5.36
N LYS A 100 -13.92 -4.90 -5.14
CA LYS A 100 -12.86 -5.05 -6.16
C LYS A 100 -12.54 -6.49 -6.55
N LYS A 101 -13.32 -7.48 -6.11
CA LYS A 101 -13.16 -8.91 -6.46
C LYS A 101 -13.14 -9.23 -7.96
N LYS A 102 -13.69 -8.35 -8.81
CA LYS A 102 -13.65 -8.50 -10.27
C LYS A 102 -12.37 -7.96 -10.90
N GLU A 103 -11.66 -7.09 -10.18
CA GLU A 103 -10.46 -6.39 -10.66
C GLU A 103 -9.18 -6.97 -10.06
N PHE A 104 -9.23 -7.45 -8.81
CA PHE A 104 -8.07 -7.96 -8.09
C PHE A 104 -8.36 -9.30 -7.41
N GLN A 105 -7.35 -10.16 -7.40
CA GLN A 105 -7.30 -11.34 -6.55
C GLN A 105 -6.67 -10.97 -5.21
N PHE A 106 -7.45 -11.10 -4.14
CA PHE A 106 -6.97 -10.91 -2.77
C PHE A 106 -6.66 -12.26 -2.12
N ASP A 107 -5.54 -12.33 -1.41
CA ASP A 107 -5.06 -13.51 -0.68
C ASP A 107 -5.59 -13.56 0.77
N GLY A 108 -6.17 -12.47 1.26
CA GLY A 108 -6.74 -12.37 2.60
C GLY A 108 -7.52 -11.08 2.81
N GLY A 109 -8.38 -11.03 3.84
CA GLY A 109 -9.19 -9.83 4.05
C GLY A 109 -10.47 -9.93 4.86
N LYS A 110 -10.81 -11.10 5.41
CA LYS A 110 -12.08 -11.26 6.14
C LYS A 110 -11.87 -11.13 7.65
N TYR A 111 -11.96 -9.88 8.14
CA TYR A 111 -12.53 -9.65 9.46
C TYR A 111 -13.95 -9.11 9.24
N ASN A 112 -14.94 -9.96 9.52
CA ASN A 112 -16.34 -9.59 9.40
C ASN A 112 -16.71 -8.81 10.67
N SER A 113 -16.76 -7.48 10.60
CA SER A 113 -17.15 -6.63 11.72
C SER A 113 -18.67 -6.60 11.94
N ALA A 114 -19.39 -7.65 11.52
CA ALA A 114 -20.69 -7.93 12.10
C ALA A 114 -20.42 -8.09 13.59
N ARG A 115 -20.61 -7.00 14.34
CA ARG A 115 -20.34 -6.91 15.76
C ARG A 115 -21.05 -8.09 16.45
N PRO A 116 -20.48 -8.69 17.51
CA PRO A 116 -21.32 -9.41 18.46
C PRO A 116 -22.48 -8.51 18.94
#